data_AF-A0A7K2MFY5-F1
#
_entry.id   AF-A0A7K2MFY5-F1
#
_cell.length_a   1.000
_cell.length_b   1.000
_cell.length_c   1.000
_cell.angle_alpha   90.00
_cell.angle_beta   90.00
_cell.angle_gamma   90.00
#
_symmetry.space_group_name_H-M   'P 1'
#
loop_
_entity.id
_entity.type
_entity.pdbx_description
1 polymer ?
#
loop_
_entity_poly.entity_id
_entity_poly.type
_entity_poly.pdbx_seq_one_letter_code
_entity_poly.pdbx_strand_id
1 'polypeptide(L)' 'AREADLGVASGNGKGQIFVKGEVVKTVPESKIVETLIEEAMRIAEQMEKGGAPGAPAVTVS' A
#
# COMPACT_ATOMS: atom_id res chain seq x y z
N ALA A 1 -3.42 -16.74 3.20
CA ALA A 1 -2.85 -15.48 2.69
C ALA A 1 -4.03 -14.64 2.21
N ARG A 2 -4.70 -14.01 3.18
CA ARG A 2 -6.01 -13.37 3.07
C ARG A 2 -5.79 -11.85 3.20
N GLU A 3 -6.55 -11.07 2.42
CA GLU A 3 -6.99 -9.71 2.81
C GLU A 3 -5.95 -8.58 2.90
N ALA A 4 -4.98 -8.48 1.97
CA ALA A 4 -4.22 -7.24 1.82
C ALA A 4 -4.76 -6.41 0.65
N ASP A 5 -5.38 -5.26 0.93
CA ASP A 5 -5.81 -4.31 -0.10
C ASP A 5 -4.63 -3.74 -0.90
N LEU A 6 -3.44 -3.66 -0.26
CA LEU A 6 -2.18 -3.20 -0.82
C LEU A 6 -1.04 -4.10 -0.33
N GLY A 7 -0.16 -4.54 -1.23
CA GLY A 7 1.02 -5.33 -0.90
C GLY A 7 2.21 -4.99 -1.79
N VAL A 8 3.43 -5.38 -1.38
CA VAL A 8 4.64 -5.27 -2.20
C VAL A 8 5.40 -6.59 -2.21
N ALA A 9 5.91 -7.00 -3.37
CA ALA A 9 6.94 -8.03 -3.47
C ALA A 9 8.24 -7.37 -3.90
N SER A 10 9.28 -7.56 -3.10
CA SER A 10 10.62 -7.10 -3.41
C SER A 10 11.46 -8.23 -4.01
N GLY A 11 12.19 -7.95 -5.09
CA GLY A 11 13.08 -8.90 -5.76
C GLY A 11 13.95 -8.22 -6.82
N ASN A 12 15.20 -8.68 -6.98
CA ASN A 12 16.16 -8.12 -7.95
C ASN A 12 16.34 -6.58 -7.87
N GLY A 13 16.30 -5.99 -6.67
CA GLY A 13 16.45 -4.54 -6.46
C GLY A 13 15.24 -3.70 -6.91
N LYS A 14 14.08 -4.34 -7.09
CA LYS A 14 12.82 -3.69 -7.49
C LYS A 14 11.66 -4.23 -6.66
N GLY A 15 10.68 -3.38 -6.40
CA GLY A 15 9.42 -3.75 -5.78
C GLY A 15 8.29 -3.72 -6.79
N GLN A 16 7.45 -4.75 -6.77
CA GLN A 16 6.17 -4.77 -7.47
C GLN A 16 5.07 -4.53 -6.45
N ILE A 17 4.28 -3.48 -6.67
CA ILE A 17 3.14 -3.12 -5.84
C ILE A 17 1.91 -3.81 -6.42
N PHE A 18 1.16 -4.46 -5.54
CA PHE A 18 -0.08 -5.15 -5.88
C PHE A 18 -1.23 -4.53 -5.11
N VAL A 19 -2.35 -4.33 -5.80
CA VAL A 19 -3.62 -3.92 -5.19
C VAL A 19 -4.63 -5.01 -5.51
N LYS A 20 -5.26 -5.58 -4.48
CA LYS A 20 -6.24 -6.68 -4.64
C LYS A 20 -5.74 -7.88 -5.47
N GLY A 21 -4.44 -8.13 -5.45
CA GLY A 21 -3.80 -9.24 -6.17
C GLY A 21 -3.37 -8.94 -7.61
N GLU A 22 -3.55 -7.71 -8.10
CA GLU A 22 -3.09 -7.30 -9.43
C GLU A 22 -1.87 -6.38 -9.35
N VAL A 23 -0.91 -6.56 -10.26
CA VAL A 23 0.29 -5.70 -10.33
C VAL A 23 -0.10 -4.35 -10.89
N VAL A 24 -0.02 -3.31 -10.05
CA VAL A 24 -0.36 -1.94 -10.48
C VAL A 24 0.88 -1.13 -10.86
N LYS A 25 2.04 -1.42 -10.25
CA LYS A 25 3.24 -0.62 -10.44
C LYS A 25 4.52 -1.38 -10.09
N THR A 26 5.58 -1.16 -10.86
CA THR A 26 6.93 -1.63 -10.53
C THR A 26 7.82 -0.43 -10.26
N VAL A 27 8.48 -0.43 -9.11
CA VAL A 27 9.34 0.67 -8.65
C VAL A 27 10.72 0.13 -8.25
N PRO A 28 11.79 0.93 -8.34
CA PRO A 28 13.09 0.55 -7.77
C PRO A 28 13.00 0.45 -6.25
N GLU A 29 13.90 -0.34 -5.64
CA GLU A 29 13.92 -0.59 -4.19
C GLU A 29 13.94 0.70 -3.36
N SER A 30 14.70 1.70 -3.80
CA SER A 30 14.80 3.01 -3.15
C SER A 30 13.47 3.77 -3.07
N LYS A 31 12.50 3.44 -3.94
CA LYS A 31 11.19 4.11 -4.01
C LYS A 31 10.06 3.26 -3.47
N ILE A 32 10.31 2.03 -3.03
CA ILE A 32 9.26 1.14 -2.51
C ILE A 32 8.53 1.78 -1.34
N VAL A 33 9.29 2.26 -0.35
CA VAL A 33 8.73 2.82 0.89
C VAL A 33 7.94 4.09 0.59
N GLU A 34 8.54 5.02 -0.16
CA GLU A 34 7.90 6.26 -0.59
C GLU A 34 6.58 5.98 -1.34
N THR A 35 6.62 5.08 -2.33
CA THR A 35 5.45 4.74 -3.14
C THR A 35 4.36 4.05 -2.31
N LEU A 36 4.71 3.19 -1.36
CA LEU A 36 3.73 2.55 -0.48
C LEU A 36 3.02 3.57 0.41
N ILE A 37 3.77 4.55 0.95
CA ILE A 37 3.21 5.62 1.77
C ILE A 37 2.27 6.49 0.93
N GLU A 38 2.67 6.87 -0.29
CA GLU A 38 1.83 7.62 -1.22
C GLU A 38 0.54 6.88 -1.56
N GLU A 39 0.60 5.59 -1.92
CA GLU A 39 -0.59 4.82 -2.27
C GLU A 39 -1.50 4.57 -1.05
N ALA A 40 -0.93 4.38 0.14
CA ALA A 40 -1.71 4.30 1.38
C ALA A 40 -2.45 5.63 1.67
N MET A 41 -1.77 6.77 1.53
CA MET A 41 -2.40 8.09 1.66
C MET A 41 -3.47 8.31 0.60
N ARG A 42 -3.24 7.90 -0.65
CA ARG A 42 -4.22 8.01 -1.73
C ARG A 42 -5.47 7.18 -1.46
N ILE A 43 -5.32 5.96 -0.95
CA ILE A 43 -6.44 5.11 -0.55
C ILE A 43 -7.19 5.75 0.62
N ALA A 44 -6.47 6.29 1.62
CA ALA A 44 -7.08 6.99 2.75
C ALA A 44 -7.84 8.27 2.33
N GLU A 45 -7.28 9.07 1.43
CA GLU A 45 -7.95 10.26 0.86
C GLU A 45 -9.18 9.90 0.03
N GLN A 46 -9.11 8.80 -0.73
CA GLN A 46 -10.27 8.27 -1.44
C GLN A 46 -11.35 7.75 -0.48
N MET A 47 -10.97 7.18 0.66
CA MET A 47 -11.90 6.82 1.73
C MET A 47 -12.49 8.05 2.45
N GLU A 48 -11.72 9.13 2.65
CA GLU A 48 -12.23 10.37 3.26
C GLU A 48 -13.29 11.07 2.41
N LYS A 49 -13.19 11.02 1.07
CA LYS A 49 -14.27 11.50 0.20
C LYS A 49 -15.55 10.63 0.26
N GLY A 50 -15.52 9.50 0.96
CA GLY A 50 -16.65 8.59 1.20
C GLY A 50 -17.21 8.58 2.64
N GLY A 51 -16.57 9.26 3.60
CA GLY A 51 -17.09 9.45 4.96
C GLY A 51 -16.36 8.67 6.06
N ALA A 52 -15.97 9.45 7.08
CA ALA A 52 -15.50 9.14 8.44
C ALA A 52 -14.02 8.69 8.63
N PRO A 53 -13.24 9.39 9.48
CA PRO A 53 -11.86 9.06 9.79
C PRO A 53 -11.80 8.01 10.92
N GLY A 54 -11.34 6.80 10.61
CA GLY A 54 -10.94 5.79 11.58
C GLY A 54 -9.44 5.57 11.50
N ALA A 55 -8.68 6.04 12.48
CA ALA A 55 -7.24 5.87 12.55
C ALA A 55 -6.83 4.38 12.43
N PRO A 56 -5.72 4.03 11.75
CA PRO A 56 -5.24 2.65 11.72
C PRO A 56 -4.70 2.29 13.12
N ALA A 57 -5.43 1.45 13.85
CA ALA A 57 -4.97 0.89 15.11
C ALA A 57 -3.92 -0.21 14.81
N VAL A 58 -2.64 0.13 14.92
CA VAL A 58 -1.55 -0.86 14.92
C VAL A 58 -1.33 -1.36 16.34
N THR A 59 -1.92 -2.51 16.67
CA THR A 59 -1.63 -3.22 17.91
C THR A 59 -0.36 -4.05 17.74
N VAL A 60 0.70 -3.69 18.48
CA VAL A 60 1.88 -4.54 18.65
C VAL A 60 1.63 -5.44 19.86
N SER A 61 1.79 -6.75 19.67
CA SER A 61 1.74 -7.79 20.73
C SER A 61 3.13 -8.13 21.21
#